data_AF-A0A1D2TRL3-F1
#
_entry.id   AF-A0A1D2TRL3-F1
#
_cell.length_a   1.000
_cell.length_b   1.000
_cell.length_c   1.000
_cell.angle_alpha   90.00
_cell.angle_beta   90.00
_cell.angle_gamma   90.00
#
_symmetry.space_group_name_H-M   'P 1'
#
loop_
_entity.id
_entity.type
_entity.pdbx_description
1 polymer ?
#
loop_
_entity_poly.entity_id
_entity_poly.type
_entity_poly.pdbx_seq_one_letter_code
_entity_poly.pdbx_strand_id
1 'polypeptide(L)'
;MQSVDGRVSDSARSLAIINYALLFSSVFFAGVPAVIAAVIAYSQRDDATPQLASHHDFQIRIFWVAFGLALAAGVCFLGAMLNIVGEVYQVTSLDAWSSREQVHVNLADIVFDRTLVALLVGTGLFSALGGLWLMIAPAIGFIRLASGRGMGHSAGS
;
A
#
# COMPACT_ATOMS: atom_id res chain seq x y z
N MET A 1 -8.48 -4.46 -42.31
CA MET A 1 -7.61 -4.86 -41.18
C MET A 1 -7.28 -3.71 -40.24
N GLN A 2 -6.99 -2.49 -40.70
CA GLN A 2 -6.73 -1.30 -39.85
C GLN A 2 -7.79 -0.97 -38.77
N SER A 3 -9.08 -1.27 -38.99
CA SER A 3 -10.16 -0.95 -38.04
C SER A 3 -10.27 -1.92 -36.84
N VAL A 4 -9.68 -3.13 -36.93
CA VAL A 4 -9.69 -4.10 -35.83
C VAL A 4 -8.56 -3.78 -34.86
N ASP A 5 -7.34 -3.54 -35.37
CA ASP A 5 -6.18 -3.16 -34.55
C ASP A 5 -6.41 -1.88 -33.77
N GLY A 6 -7.07 -0.88 -34.39
CA GLY A 6 -7.47 0.36 -33.70
C GLY A 6 -8.32 0.09 -32.46
N ARG A 7 -9.38 -0.72 -32.59
CA ARG A 7 -10.27 -1.05 -31.46
C ARG A 7 -9.58 -1.83 -30.35
N VAL A 8 -8.67 -2.75 -30.69
CA VAL A 8 -7.91 -3.51 -29.71
C VAL A 8 -6.97 -2.58 -28.93
N SER A 9 -6.28 -1.67 -29.63
CA SER A 9 -5.39 -0.69 -28.99
C SER A 9 -6.14 0.28 -28.07
N ASP A 10 -7.32 0.76 -28.47
CA ASP A 10 -8.17 1.62 -27.65
C ASP A 10 -8.70 0.91 -26.41
N SER A 11 -9.05 -0.37 -26.55
CA SER A 11 -9.51 -1.22 -25.45
C SER A 11 -8.38 -1.44 -24.43
N ALA A 12 -7.18 -1.75 -24.92
CA ALA A 12 -6.00 -1.94 -24.08
C ALA A 12 -5.61 -0.65 -23.33
N ARG A 13 -5.70 0.50 -24.00
CA ARG A 13 -5.48 1.81 -23.38
C ARG A 13 -6.52 2.11 -22.30
N SER A 14 -7.79 1.83 -22.58
CA SER A 14 -8.89 2.00 -21.61
C SER A 14 -8.69 1.12 -20.37
N LEU A 15 -8.27 -0.12 -20.57
CA LEU A 15 -7.93 -1.04 -19.48
C LEU A 15 -6.79 -0.50 -18.61
N ALA A 16 -5.72 0.03 -19.22
CA ALA A 16 -4.61 0.64 -18.47
C ALA A 16 -5.04 1.88 -17.67
N ILE A 17 -5.99 2.68 -18.18
CA ILE A 17 -6.60 3.80 -17.44
C ILE A 17 -7.38 3.29 -16.23
N ILE A 18 -8.24 2.30 -16.42
CA ILE A 18 -8.99 1.65 -15.33
C ILE A 18 -8.02 1.12 -14.27
N ASN A 19 -6.88 0.57 -14.71
CA ASN A 19 -5.88 0.04 -13.79
C ASN A 19 -5.25 1.11 -12.88
N TYR A 20 -5.00 2.33 -13.39
CA TYR A 20 -4.60 3.46 -12.54
C TYR A 20 -5.71 3.89 -11.58
N ALA A 21 -6.97 3.85 -12.02
CA ALA A 21 -8.10 4.16 -11.14
C ALA A 21 -8.25 3.13 -10.02
N LEU A 22 -7.99 1.85 -10.28
CA LEU A 22 -7.95 0.79 -9.25
C LEU A 22 -6.81 1.03 -8.26
N LEU A 23 -5.61 1.36 -8.72
CA LEU A 23 -4.49 1.70 -7.82
C LEU A 23 -4.83 2.90 -6.93
N PHE A 24 -5.47 3.93 -7.48
CA PHE A 24 -5.93 5.09 -6.70
C PHE A 24 -7.01 4.72 -5.68
N SER A 25 -8.03 3.96 -6.10
CA SER A 25 -9.15 3.59 -5.23
C SER A 25 -8.74 2.69 -4.07
N SER A 26 -7.59 2.03 -4.19
CA SER A 26 -7.02 1.15 -3.18
C SER A 26 -6.87 1.78 -1.80
N VAL A 27 -6.66 3.10 -1.73
CA VAL A 27 -6.56 3.84 -0.46
C VAL A 27 -7.85 3.74 0.36
N PHE A 28 -9.01 3.65 -0.29
CA PHE A 28 -10.32 3.62 0.35
C PHE A 28 -10.81 2.21 0.68
N PHE A 29 -10.24 1.18 0.05
CA PHE A 29 -10.68 -0.20 0.14
C PHE A 29 -9.59 -1.15 0.67
N ALA A 30 -8.72 -0.63 1.56
CA ALA A 30 -7.68 -1.39 2.22
C ALA A 30 -6.76 -2.20 1.27
N GLY A 31 -6.49 -1.67 0.08
CA GLY A 31 -5.57 -2.29 -0.88
C GLY A 31 -6.13 -3.40 -1.76
N VAL A 32 -7.40 -3.83 -1.61
CA VAL A 32 -7.98 -4.88 -2.47
C VAL A 32 -7.94 -4.52 -3.97
N PRO A 33 -8.33 -3.30 -4.38
CA PRO A 33 -8.19 -2.88 -5.77
C PRO A 33 -6.75 -2.91 -6.30
N ALA A 34 -5.74 -2.74 -5.44
CA ALA A 34 -4.32 -2.70 -5.84
C ALA A 34 -3.86 -4.08 -6.28
N VAL A 35 -4.34 -5.13 -5.61
CA VAL A 35 -4.05 -6.53 -5.97
C VAL A 35 -4.66 -6.85 -7.33
N ILE A 36 -5.93 -6.48 -7.55
CA ILE A 36 -6.60 -6.64 -8.84
C ILE A 36 -5.80 -5.91 -9.92
N ALA A 37 -5.35 -4.69 -9.63
CA ALA A 37 -4.60 -3.90 -10.57
C ALA A 37 -3.24 -4.51 -10.94
N ALA A 38 -2.55 -5.09 -9.95
CA ALA A 38 -1.30 -5.79 -10.17
C ALA A 38 -1.50 -7.03 -11.05
N VAL A 39 -2.53 -7.83 -10.79
CA VAL A 39 -2.86 -9.01 -11.61
C VAL A 39 -3.12 -8.62 -13.06
N ILE A 40 -3.93 -7.58 -13.29
CA ILE A 40 -4.20 -7.07 -14.64
C ILE A 40 -2.91 -6.62 -15.31
N ALA A 41 -2.06 -5.86 -14.61
CA ALA A 41 -0.80 -5.37 -15.17
C ALA A 41 0.14 -6.51 -15.55
N TYR A 42 0.32 -7.52 -14.70
CA TYR A 42 1.13 -8.69 -15.01
C TYR A 42 0.57 -9.49 -16.20
N SER A 43 -0.75 -9.68 -16.26
CA SER A 43 -1.39 -10.42 -17.34
C SER A 43 -1.27 -9.74 -18.70
N GLN A 44 -1.34 -8.40 -18.74
CA GLN A 44 -1.39 -7.65 -19.99
C GLN A 44 -0.02 -7.19 -20.48
N ARG A 45 0.99 -7.22 -19.62
CA ARG A 45 2.33 -6.69 -19.90
C ARG A 45 2.98 -7.32 -21.12
N ASP A 46 2.88 -8.64 -21.28
CA ASP A 46 3.65 -9.38 -22.28
C ASP A 46 3.01 -9.30 -23.69
N ASP A 47 1.69 -9.09 -23.76
CA ASP A 47 0.93 -8.94 -25.01
C ASP A 47 0.74 -7.47 -25.44
N ALA A 48 1.22 -6.52 -24.64
CA ALA A 48 1.03 -5.10 -24.87
C ALA A 48 2.05 -4.51 -25.87
N THR A 49 1.66 -3.41 -26.52
CA THR A 49 2.63 -2.60 -27.28
C THR A 49 3.72 -2.08 -26.34
N PRO A 50 4.96 -1.80 -26.82
CA PRO A 50 6.07 -1.37 -25.96
C PRO A 50 5.72 -0.15 -25.09
N GLN A 51 4.90 0.75 -25.62
CA GLN A 51 4.43 1.93 -24.90
C GLN A 51 3.49 1.55 -23.74
N LEU A 52 2.53 0.66 -23.97
CA LEU A 52 1.57 0.25 -22.94
C LEU A 52 2.20 -0.70 -21.91
N ALA A 53 3.13 -1.56 -22.33
CA ALA A 53 3.94 -2.40 -21.45
C ALA A 53 4.69 -1.55 -20.41
N SER A 54 5.23 -0.39 -20.81
CA SER A 54 5.89 0.54 -19.87
C SER A 54 4.95 1.08 -18.79
N HIS A 55 3.67 1.27 -19.11
CA HIS A 55 2.66 1.68 -18.12
C HIS A 55 2.33 0.54 -17.16
N HIS A 56 2.21 -0.69 -17.65
CA HIS A 56 2.01 -1.87 -16.81
C HIS A 56 3.20 -2.11 -15.88
N ASP A 57 4.44 -1.97 -16.36
CA ASP A 57 5.64 -2.02 -15.52
C ASP A 57 5.60 -0.96 -14.41
N PHE A 58 5.16 0.26 -14.73
CA PHE A 58 5.02 1.31 -13.72
C PHE A 58 3.92 1.00 -12.71
N GLN A 59 2.78 0.47 -13.14
CA GLN A 59 1.68 0.05 -12.26
C GLN A 59 2.13 -1.05 -11.29
N ILE A 60 2.89 -2.03 -11.78
CA ILE A 60 3.50 -3.09 -10.96
C ILE A 60 4.44 -2.48 -9.91
N ARG A 61 5.29 -1.52 -10.30
CA ARG A 61 6.16 -0.82 -9.33
C ARG A 61 5.38 -0.05 -8.28
N ILE A 62 4.30 0.65 -8.67
CA ILE A 62 3.43 1.36 -7.73
C ILE A 62 2.89 0.37 -6.68
N PHE A 63 2.36 -0.77 -7.14
CA PHE A 63 1.84 -1.81 -6.27
C PHE A 63 2.88 -2.28 -5.26
N TRP A 64 4.09 -2.64 -5.69
CA TRP A 64 5.11 -3.17 -4.77
C TRP A 64 5.62 -2.15 -3.75
N VAL A 65 5.74 -0.87 -4.14
CA VAL A 65 6.10 0.19 -3.19
C VAL A 65 4.98 0.39 -2.15
N ALA A 66 3.72 0.45 -2.59
CA ALA A 66 2.58 0.57 -1.69
C ALA A 66 2.46 -0.65 -0.75
N PHE A 67 2.66 -1.85 -1.30
CA PHE A 67 2.65 -3.10 -0.54
C PHE A 67 3.76 -3.15 0.50
N GLY A 68 4.98 -2.74 0.14
CA GLY A 68 6.10 -2.65 1.09
C GLY A 68 5.83 -1.68 2.23
N LEU A 69 5.24 -0.51 1.95
CA LEU A 69 4.85 0.47 2.97
C LEU A 69 3.72 -0.06 3.86
N ALA A 70 2.72 -0.73 3.29
CA ALA A 70 1.65 -1.36 4.05
C ALA A 70 2.18 -2.49 4.96
N LEU A 71 3.13 -3.29 4.46
CA LEU A 71 3.77 -4.34 5.24
C LEU A 71 4.58 -3.76 6.41
N ALA A 72 5.36 -2.69 6.17
CA ALA A 72 6.09 -2.00 7.23
C ALA A 72 5.15 -1.45 8.31
N ALA A 73 4.04 -0.82 7.91
CA ALA A 73 3.02 -0.35 8.84
C ALA A 73 2.41 -1.49 9.67
N GLY A 74 2.12 -2.63 9.01
CA GLY A 74 1.59 -3.83 9.64
C GLY A 74 2.56 -4.47 10.65
N VAL A 75 3.86 -4.50 10.34
CA VAL A 75 4.90 -4.97 11.27
C VAL A 75 5.00 -4.07 12.50
N CYS A 76 5.00 -2.74 12.30
CA CYS A 76 4.97 -1.79 13.41
C CYS A 76 3.71 -1.97 14.28
N PHE A 77 2.55 -2.16 13.64
CA PHE A 77 1.28 -2.32 14.35
C PHE A 77 1.25 -3.62 15.15
N LEU A 78 1.71 -4.72 14.55
CA LEU A 78 1.83 -6.02 15.23
C LEU A 78 2.80 -5.90 16.41
N GLY A 79 3.94 -5.23 16.24
CA GLY A 79 4.89 -4.96 17.32
C GLY A 79 4.25 -4.20 18.47
N ALA A 80 3.46 -3.15 18.17
CA ALA A 80 2.74 -2.39 19.20
C ALA A 80 1.74 -3.28 19.95
N MET A 81 1.02 -4.13 19.23
CA MET A 81 0.03 -5.03 19.82
C MET A 81 0.68 -6.08 20.72
N LEU A 82 1.80 -6.67 20.30
CA LEU A 82 2.56 -7.63 21.11
C LEU A 82 3.13 -6.98 22.37
N ASN A 83 3.59 -5.73 22.28
CA ASN A 83 4.10 -4.97 23.41
C ASN A 83 2.99 -4.72 24.46
N ILE A 84 1.82 -4.25 24.03
CA ILE A 84 0.63 -4.07 24.90
C ILE A 84 0.24 -5.39 25.58
N VAL A 85 0.14 -6.47 24.80
CA VAL A 85 -0.22 -7.80 25.31
C VAL A 85 0.81 -8.28 26.33
N GLY A 86 2.10 -8.08 26.06
CA GLY A 86 3.19 -8.43 26.97
C GLY A 86 3.09 -7.70 28.31
N GLU A 87 2.82 -6.40 28.31
CA GLU A 87 2.61 -5.62 29.52
C GLU A 87 1.40 -6.12 30.33
N VAL A 88 0.27 -6.37 29.67
CA VAL A 88 -0.93 -6.92 30.33
C VAL A 88 -0.65 -8.28 30.97
N TYR A 89 0.10 -9.16 30.31
CA TYR A 89 0.51 -10.45 30.88
C TYR A 89 1.41 -10.29 32.11
N GLN A 90 2.36 -9.36 32.09
CA GLN A 90 3.24 -9.13 33.24
C GLN A 90 2.47 -8.60 34.45
N VAL A 91 1.57 -7.63 34.25
CA VAL A 91 0.71 -7.08 35.32
C VAL A 91 -0.17 -8.18 35.91
N THR A 92 -0.86 -8.95 35.07
CA THR A 92 -1.80 -9.99 35.54
C THR A 92 -1.12 -11.19 36.20
N SER A 93 0.08 -11.58 35.79
CA SER A 93 0.78 -12.74 36.34
C SER A 93 1.46 -12.48 37.69
N LEU A 94 1.96 -11.26 37.92
CA LEU A 94 2.60 -10.88 39.19
C LEU A 94 1.57 -10.59 40.31
N ASP A 95 0.44 -9.99 39.95
CA ASP A 95 -0.64 -9.70 40.91
C ASP A 95 -1.45 -10.95 41.31
N ALA A 96 -1.60 -11.93 40.41
CA ALA A 96 -2.38 -13.15 40.67
C ALA A 96 -1.79 -14.05 41.78
N TRP A 97 -0.49 -13.97 42.05
CA TRP A 97 0.18 -14.74 43.10
C TRP A 97 0.19 -14.01 44.46
N SER A 98 0.14 -12.68 44.48
CA SER A 98 0.38 -11.86 45.67
C SER A 98 -0.87 -11.23 46.28
N SER A 99 -1.97 -11.07 45.51
CA SER A 99 -3.06 -10.16 45.90
C SER A 99 -4.44 -10.85 45.85
N ARG A 100 -4.86 -11.48 46.96
CA ARG A 100 -6.28 -11.81 47.21
C ARG A 100 -7.13 -10.59 47.56
N GLU A 101 -6.53 -9.42 47.78
CA GLU A 101 -7.24 -8.17 48.07
C GLU A 101 -6.66 -7.02 47.23
N GLN A 102 -7.50 -6.52 46.32
CA GLN A 102 -7.44 -5.21 45.65
C GLN A 102 -6.24 -4.92 44.72
N VAL A 103 -6.40 -5.29 43.44
CA VAL A 103 -5.53 -4.89 42.33
C VAL A 103 -5.66 -3.38 42.08
N HIS A 104 -4.70 -2.60 42.54
CA HIS A 104 -4.57 -1.18 42.20
C HIS A 104 -3.75 -1.03 40.92
N VAL A 105 -4.41 -1.07 39.76
CA VAL A 105 -3.77 -0.82 38.47
C VAL A 105 -3.39 0.66 38.38
N ASN A 106 -2.09 0.97 38.48
CA ASN A 106 -1.60 2.32 38.19
C ASN A 106 -1.58 2.55 36.66
N LEU A 107 -2.63 3.19 36.14
CA LEU A 107 -2.74 3.52 34.71
C LEU A 107 -1.64 4.50 34.22
N ALA A 108 -0.94 5.17 35.13
CA ALA A 108 0.14 6.10 34.80
C ALA A 108 1.41 5.39 34.29
N ASP A 109 1.64 4.14 34.69
CA ASP A 109 2.83 3.36 34.29
C ASP A 109 2.59 2.50 33.03
N ILE A 110 1.34 2.34 32.59
CA ILE A 110 0.94 1.40 31.51
C ILE A 110 0.91 2.01 30.10
N VAL A 111 1.19 3.30 29.85
CA VAL A 111 0.71 3.90 28.56
C VAL A 111 1.75 4.60 27.68
N PHE A 112 2.99 4.87 28.11
CA PHE A 112 3.94 5.60 27.24
C PHE A 112 5.38 5.07 27.28
N ASP A 113 5.57 3.76 27.08
CA ASP A 113 6.90 3.31 26.70
C ASP A 113 7.30 3.93 25.34
N ARG A 114 8.55 4.40 25.25
CA ARG A 114 9.14 4.98 24.04
C ARG A 114 8.99 4.01 22.86
N THR A 115 9.08 2.71 23.12
CA THR A 115 8.93 1.66 22.11
C THR A 115 7.51 1.65 21.52
N LEU A 116 6.49 1.64 22.36
CA LEU A 116 5.08 1.67 21.94
C LEU A 116 4.76 2.93 21.12
N VAL A 117 5.22 4.10 21.60
CA VAL A 117 5.04 5.37 20.88
C VAL A 117 5.74 5.32 19.52
N ALA A 118 6.98 4.81 19.45
CA ALA A 118 7.71 4.69 18.19
C ALA A 118 7.01 3.75 17.21
N LEU A 119 6.45 2.64 17.68
CA LEU A 119 5.74 1.66 16.86
C LEU A 119 4.42 2.25 16.31
N LEU A 120 3.64 2.94 17.15
CA LEU A 120 2.40 3.59 16.70
C LEU A 120 2.67 4.73 15.71
N VAL A 121 3.71 5.55 15.97
CA VAL A 121 4.16 6.58 15.04
C VAL A 121 4.62 5.95 13.73
N GLY A 122 5.38 4.86 13.79
CA GLY A 122 5.82 4.10 12.62
C GLY A 122 4.64 3.60 11.78
N THR A 123 3.64 2.99 12.41
CA THR A 123 2.40 2.58 11.74
C THR A 123 1.72 3.75 11.03
N GLY A 124 1.48 4.86 11.74
CA GLY A 124 0.84 6.03 11.16
C GLY A 124 1.64 6.63 10.00
N LEU A 125 2.96 6.73 10.15
CA LEU A 125 3.86 7.30 9.14
C LEU A 125 3.88 6.44 7.87
N PHE A 126 4.09 5.13 7.99
CA PHE A 126 4.14 4.25 6.82
C PHE A 126 2.78 4.15 6.12
N SER A 127 1.67 4.13 6.87
CA SER A 127 0.33 4.19 6.29
C SER A 127 0.08 5.50 5.54
N ALA A 128 0.48 6.64 6.11
CA ALA A 128 0.32 7.94 5.45
C ALA A 128 1.16 8.03 4.17
N LEU A 129 2.42 7.57 4.21
CA LEU A 129 3.29 7.52 3.04
C LEU A 129 2.75 6.60 1.95
N GLY A 130 2.24 5.42 2.32
CA GLY A 130 1.62 4.46 1.39
C GLY A 130 0.36 5.03 0.74
N GLY A 131 -0.50 5.68 1.52
CA GLY A 131 -1.68 6.38 1.02
C GLY A 131 -1.30 7.51 0.05
N LEU A 132 -0.37 8.37 0.43
CA LEU A 132 0.11 9.46 -0.43
C LEU A 132 0.72 8.94 -1.74
N TRP A 133 1.48 7.85 -1.66
CA TRP A 133 2.06 7.20 -2.82
C TRP A 133 1.00 6.68 -3.80
N LEU A 134 -0.04 6.01 -3.29
CA LEU A 134 -1.18 5.52 -4.10
C LEU A 134 -2.06 6.64 -4.65
N MET A 135 -1.98 7.85 -4.10
CA MET A 135 -2.66 9.02 -4.68
C MET A 135 -1.82 9.64 -5.80
N ILE A 136 -0.54 9.90 -5.56
CA ILE A 136 0.33 10.67 -6.46
C ILE A 136 0.79 9.84 -7.66
N ALA A 137 1.33 8.63 -7.42
CA ALA A 137 1.99 7.88 -8.48
C ALA A 137 1.02 7.42 -9.59
N PRO A 138 -0.19 6.89 -9.28
CA PRO A 138 -1.19 6.59 -10.30
C PRO A 138 -1.65 7.83 -11.08
N ALA A 139 -1.79 8.99 -10.43
CA ALA A 139 -2.18 10.23 -11.10
C ALA A 139 -1.15 10.66 -12.15
N ILE A 140 0.15 10.58 -11.84
CA ILE A 140 1.22 10.88 -12.81
C ILE A 140 1.19 9.89 -13.99
N GLY A 141 1.02 8.59 -13.70
CA GLY A 141 0.93 7.56 -14.74
C GLY A 141 -0.28 7.76 -15.67
N PHE A 142 -1.44 8.09 -15.09
CA PHE A 142 -2.66 8.41 -15.82
C PHE A 142 -2.48 9.62 -16.74
N ILE A 143 -1.93 10.74 -16.23
CA ILE A 143 -1.71 11.95 -17.02
C ILE A 143 -0.78 11.66 -18.21
N ARG A 144 0.28 10.89 -17.99
CA ARG A 144 1.21 10.49 -19.07
C ARG A 144 0.52 9.65 -20.14
N LEU A 145 -0.27 8.66 -19.74
CA LEU A 145 -1.04 7.80 -20.64
C LEU A 145 -2.09 8.60 -21.43
N ALA A 146 -2.78 9.55 -20.77
CA ALA A 146 -3.73 10.45 -21.40
C ALA A 146 -3.05 11.35 -22.44
N SER A 147 -1.82 11.80 -22.15
CA SER A 147 -0.98 12.58 -23.08
C SER A 147 -0.32 11.76 -24.20
N GLY A 148 -0.57 10.45 -24.28
CA GLY A 148 0.02 9.58 -25.29
C GLY A 148 1.53 9.39 -25.13
N ARG A 149 2.06 9.53 -23.92
CA ARG A 149 3.49 9.36 -23.62
C ARG A 149 3.74 8.09 -22.82
N GLY A 150 4.69 7.27 -23.26
CA GLY A 150 5.13 6.09 -22.52
C GLY A 150 5.91 6.43 -21.24
N MET A 151 6.02 5.45 -20.34
CA MET A 151 6.82 5.55 -19.13
C MET A 151 8.28 5.21 -19.44
N GLY A 152 9.06 6.19 -19.93
CA GLY A 152 10.51 6.00 -20.10
C GLY A 152 11.23 6.76 -21.20
N HIS A 153 10.58 7.63 -21.99
CA HIS A 153 11.30 8.42 -23.02
C HIS A 153 11.00 9.92 -22.92
N SER A 154 11.93 10.61 -22.29
CA SER A 154 12.26 12.02 -22.51
C SER A 154 13.79 12.14 -22.40
N ALA A 155 14.42 12.56 -23.51
CA ALA A 155 15.86 12.75 -23.78
C ALA A 155 16.62 11.51 -24.30
N GLY A 156 16.91 11.54 -25.60
CA GLY A 156 17.74 10.56 -26.31
C GLY A 156 17.46 10.59 -27.80
N SER A 157 17.79 11.72 -28.44
CA SER A 157 17.95 11.86 -29.89
C SER A 157 19.04 10.93 -30.43
#